data_AF-A0A534KBW2-F1
#
_entry.id   AF-A0A534KBW2-F1
#
_cell.length_a   1.000
_cell.length_b   1.000
_cell.length_c   1.000
_cell.angle_alpha   90.00
_cell.angle_beta   90.00
_cell.angle_gamma   90.00
#
_symmetry.space_group_name_H-M   'P 1'
#
loop_
_entity.id
_entity.type
_entity.pdbx_description
1 polymer ?
#
loop_
_entity_poly.entity_id
_entity_poly.type
_entity_poly.pdbx_seq_one_letter_code
_entity_poly.pdbx_strand_id
1 'polypeptide(L)'
;MTRTYGSQSMSDPLRTVLVRRPDDSFAGADPKRWGYAAKPNLAKAQKEHDGLVDLLEQSGIEVRYHGEPQPGRADSMFVHDPAIVTDRGAVILRMGKKLRRGEEASMARALERLHVPISATLRGEATAEGGDLLWVNHDELAVGRGFRTNAEGLRQVRQAMRAIGVEVEPVSLPYFQGPKACLHLMSLVSLLDDDLAVVYPRLFPVPFWDYLEDRAFEFVEVPDEEFETMAPNVLAVAPRDCIMLEGNPITKRRLEEAGCRVRTYRGNEISLKAEGGATCLTRPIHRSRSSHAGAGGSARGGGLEAKTKDGHRLPTRMRSVLIRDGWNKLQRVHTLDVGRDASRR
;
A
#
# COMPACT_ATOMS: atom_id res chain seq x y z
N MET A 1 8.59 13.84 -27.12
CA MET A 1 7.22 13.48 -26.72
C MET A 1 7.15 13.51 -25.21
N THR A 2 6.19 14.21 -24.62
CA THR A 2 5.90 14.12 -23.18
C THR A 2 5.47 12.70 -22.85
N ARG A 3 6.05 12.13 -21.80
CA ARG A 3 5.70 10.78 -21.34
C ARG A 3 4.25 10.78 -20.83
N THR A 4 3.46 9.79 -21.23
CA THR A 4 2.03 9.67 -20.88
C THR A 4 1.75 8.56 -19.86
N TYR A 5 2.79 7.84 -19.42
CA TYR A 5 2.72 6.77 -18.43
C TYR A 5 4.03 6.67 -17.64
N GLY A 6 3.98 5.99 -16.50
CA GLY A 6 5.09 5.84 -15.56
C GLY A 6 4.64 6.29 -14.18
N SER A 7 4.64 5.37 -13.21
CA SER A 7 4.05 5.61 -11.88
C SER A 7 4.84 4.91 -10.78
N GLN A 8 6.18 4.92 -10.87
CA GLN A 8 7.09 4.36 -9.87
C GLN A 8 7.20 5.27 -8.64
N SER A 9 6.09 5.47 -7.96
CA SER A 9 5.97 6.21 -6.70
C SER A 9 4.54 6.02 -6.16
N MET A 10 4.39 6.04 -4.84
CA MET A 10 3.07 6.03 -4.20
C MET A 10 2.50 7.44 -4.01
N SER A 11 3.35 8.47 -3.89
CA SER A 11 2.98 9.81 -3.44
C SER A 11 3.22 10.91 -4.48
N ASP A 12 4.08 10.72 -5.48
CA ASP A 12 4.36 11.74 -6.52
C ASP A 12 3.07 12.27 -7.16
N PRO A 13 3.02 13.55 -7.58
CA PRO A 13 1.81 14.13 -8.18
C PRO A 13 1.20 13.26 -9.27
N LEU A 14 -0.02 12.78 -9.01
CA LEU A 14 -0.82 11.96 -9.91
C LEU A 14 -1.33 12.84 -11.05
N ARG A 15 -1.10 12.38 -12.30
CA ARG A 15 -1.49 13.13 -13.50
C ARG A 15 -2.59 12.44 -14.27
N THR A 16 -2.49 11.12 -14.40
CA THR A 16 -3.50 10.31 -15.09
C THR A 16 -3.78 9.05 -14.30
N VAL A 17 -5.05 8.74 -14.09
CA VAL A 17 -5.52 7.58 -13.34
C VAL A 17 -6.57 6.81 -14.11
N LEU A 18 -6.53 5.49 -14.05
CA LEU A 18 -7.56 4.61 -14.57
C LEU A 18 -8.54 4.24 -13.45
N VAL A 19 -9.83 4.34 -13.72
CA VAL A 19 -10.93 3.91 -12.85
C VAL A 19 -11.89 3.00 -13.62
N ARG A 20 -12.75 2.28 -12.92
CA ARG A 20 -13.88 1.57 -13.54
C ARG A 20 -15.13 1.75 -12.71
N ARG A 21 -16.19 2.25 -13.36
CA ARG A 21 -17.50 2.42 -12.75
C ARG A 21 -18.08 1.06 -12.35
N PRO A 22 -18.68 0.91 -11.14
CA PRO A 22 -19.42 -0.30 -10.78
C PRO A 22 -20.58 -0.54 -11.75
N ASP A 23 -20.76 -1.80 -12.13
CA ASP A 23 -21.76 -2.26 -13.10
C ASP A 23 -22.67 -3.36 -12.52
N ASP A 24 -23.56 -3.92 -13.35
CA ASP A 24 -24.50 -4.97 -12.93
C ASP A 24 -23.83 -6.22 -12.35
N SER A 25 -22.57 -6.51 -12.73
CA SER A 25 -21.83 -7.63 -12.16
C SER A 25 -21.55 -7.42 -10.66
N PHE A 26 -21.30 -6.17 -10.26
CA PHE A 26 -21.09 -5.79 -8.86
C PHE A 26 -22.40 -5.89 -8.06
N ALA A 27 -23.49 -5.32 -8.58
CA ALA A 27 -24.78 -5.33 -7.89
C ALA A 27 -25.46 -6.71 -7.87
N GLY A 28 -25.18 -7.53 -8.88
CA GLY A 28 -25.63 -8.93 -8.99
C GLY A 28 -24.78 -9.92 -8.21
N ALA A 29 -23.69 -9.47 -7.57
CA ALA A 29 -22.80 -10.35 -6.82
C ALA A 29 -23.51 -11.02 -5.64
N ASP A 30 -23.34 -12.34 -5.52
CA ASP A 30 -23.69 -13.07 -4.31
C ASP A 30 -22.68 -12.73 -3.18
N PRO A 31 -23.11 -12.09 -2.09
CA PRO A 31 -22.21 -11.66 -1.02
C PRO A 31 -21.39 -12.81 -0.43
N LYS A 32 -21.99 -14.00 -0.26
CA LYS A 32 -21.28 -15.15 0.31
C LYS A 32 -20.17 -15.64 -0.62
N ARG A 33 -20.43 -15.65 -1.93
CA ARG A 33 -19.47 -16.09 -2.94
C ARG A 33 -18.31 -15.09 -3.08
N TRP A 34 -18.61 -13.79 -3.04
CA TRP A 34 -17.63 -12.74 -3.27
C TRP A 34 -16.93 -12.25 -1.99
N GLY A 35 -17.44 -12.62 -0.82
CA GLY A 35 -16.91 -12.16 0.47
C GLY A 35 -17.38 -10.73 0.80
N TYR A 36 -18.57 -10.34 0.34
CA TYR A 36 -19.11 -9.03 0.64
C TYR A 36 -19.90 -9.05 1.95
N ALA A 37 -19.83 -7.95 2.71
CA ALA A 37 -20.59 -7.80 3.95
C ALA A 37 -22.12 -7.80 3.71
N ALA A 38 -22.55 -7.27 2.57
CA ALA A 38 -23.95 -7.25 2.15
C ALA A 38 -24.06 -7.08 0.63
N LYS A 39 -25.27 -7.29 0.09
CA LYS A 39 -25.54 -7.01 -1.33
C LYS A 39 -25.38 -5.49 -1.61
N PRO A 40 -24.57 -5.11 -2.63
CA PRO A 40 -24.43 -3.71 -2.99
C PRO A 40 -25.69 -3.15 -3.68
N ASN A 41 -25.94 -1.87 -3.47
CA ASN A 41 -26.93 -1.09 -4.22
C ASN A 41 -26.22 -0.33 -5.34
N LEU A 42 -26.50 -0.68 -6.60
CA LEU A 42 -25.79 -0.13 -7.76
C LEU A 42 -25.85 1.39 -7.85
N ALA A 43 -27.04 1.98 -7.70
CA ALA A 43 -27.23 3.43 -7.86
C ALA A 43 -26.45 4.21 -6.80
N LYS A 44 -26.47 3.74 -5.55
CA LYS A 44 -25.67 4.33 -4.46
C LYS A 44 -24.18 4.11 -4.70
N ALA A 45 -23.77 2.90 -5.11
CA ALA A 45 -22.39 2.58 -5.42
C ALA A 45 -21.82 3.47 -6.54
N GLN A 46 -22.61 3.70 -7.60
CA GLN A 46 -22.25 4.61 -8.68
C GLN A 46 -22.12 6.06 -8.21
N LYS A 47 -23.03 6.52 -7.34
CA LYS A 47 -22.94 7.87 -6.74
C LYS A 47 -21.69 8.04 -5.85
N GLU A 48 -21.34 7.01 -5.08
CA GLU A 48 -20.12 7.00 -4.27
C GLU A 48 -18.86 7.01 -5.14
N HIS A 49 -18.86 6.25 -6.24
CA HIS A 49 -17.78 6.26 -7.23
C HIS A 49 -17.66 7.64 -7.89
N ASP A 50 -18.77 8.28 -8.25
CA ASP A 50 -18.78 9.65 -8.78
C ASP A 50 -18.13 10.63 -7.82
N GLY A 51 -18.45 10.54 -6.52
CA GLY A 51 -17.82 11.37 -5.50
C GLY A 51 -16.29 11.18 -5.41
N LEU A 52 -15.80 9.96 -5.57
CA LEU A 52 -14.35 9.71 -5.65
C LEU A 52 -13.73 10.33 -6.91
N VAL A 53 -14.39 10.16 -8.07
CA VAL A 53 -13.93 10.74 -9.35
C VAL A 53 -13.89 12.26 -9.29
N ASP A 54 -14.92 12.90 -8.73
CA ASP A 54 -14.97 14.36 -8.57
C ASP A 54 -13.77 14.86 -7.76
N LEU A 55 -13.37 14.16 -6.69
CA LEU A 55 -12.18 14.52 -5.90
C LEU A 55 -10.87 14.36 -6.68
N LEU A 56 -10.78 13.34 -7.54
CA LEU A 56 -9.62 13.14 -8.41
C LEU A 56 -9.52 14.29 -9.43
N GLU A 57 -10.62 14.63 -10.09
CA GLU A 57 -10.69 15.73 -11.07
C GLU A 57 -10.42 17.10 -10.42
N GLN A 58 -10.95 17.35 -9.21
CA GLN A 58 -10.64 18.54 -8.41
C GLN A 58 -9.15 18.65 -8.04
N SER A 59 -8.42 17.53 -8.03
CA SER A 59 -6.96 17.52 -7.85
C SER A 59 -6.18 17.84 -9.14
N GLY A 60 -6.88 18.10 -10.25
CA GLY A 60 -6.28 18.30 -11.57
C GLY A 60 -5.80 17.00 -12.23
N ILE A 61 -6.30 15.84 -11.78
CA ILE A 61 -5.96 14.53 -12.34
C ILE A 61 -6.87 14.25 -13.53
N GLU A 62 -6.28 13.77 -14.63
CA GLU A 62 -7.01 13.21 -15.75
C GLU A 62 -7.54 11.81 -15.40
N VAL A 63 -8.86 11.66 -15.35
CA VAL A 63 -9.52 10.38 -15.07
C VAL A 63 -9.86 9.67 -16.39
N ARG A 64 -9.34 8.45 -16.55
CA ARG A 64 -9.63 7.55 -17.67
C ARG A 64 -10.50 6.40 -17.19
N TYR A 65 -11.50 6.03 -17.98
CA TYR A 65 -12.39 4.91 -17.66
C TYR A 65 -11.99 3.63 -18.38
N HIS A 66 -11.86 2.54 -17.61
CA HIS A 66 -11.71 1.20 -18.16
C HIS A 66 -13.07 0.72 -18.69
N GLY A 67 -13.26 0.86 -20.00
CA GLY A 67 -14.49 0.49 -20.70
C GLY A 67 -14.60 -0.97 -21.17
N GLU A 68 -13.58 -1.84 -21.00
CA GLU A 68 -13.71 -3.24 -21.45
C GLU A 68 -14.86 -3.96 -20.73
N PRO A 69 -15.73 -4.71 -21.43
CA PRO A 69 -16.74 -5.54 -20.81
C PRO A 69 -16.13 -6.67 -19.96
N GLN A 70 -16.64 -6.86 -18.74
CA GLN A 70 -16.21 -7.93 -17.82
C GLN A 70 -17.40 -8.62 -17.15
N PRO A 71 -18.30 -9.25 -17.94
CA PRO A 71 -19.53 -9.83 -17.40
C PRO A 71 -19.23 -10.88 -16.33
N GLY A 72 -19.89 -10.78 -15.18
CA GLY A 72 -19.74 -11.70 -14.06
C GLY A 72 -18.48 -11.49 -13.21
N ARG A 73 -17.75 -10.38 -13.39
CA ARG A 73 -16.61 -9.97 -12.55
C ARG A 73 -17.02 -8.83 -11.62
N ALA A 74 -17.55 -9.19 -10.45
CA ALA A 74 -18.03 -8.22 -9.47
C ALA A 74 -16.93 -7.27 -8.97
N ASP A 75 -15.74 -7.81 -8.70
CA ASP A 75 -14.57 -7.06 -8.23
C ASP A 75 -13.84 -6.28 -9.35
N SER A 76 -14.34 -6.27 -10.60
CA SER A 76 -13.64 -5.65 -11.74
C SER A 76 -13.42 -4.15 -11.60
N MET A 77 -14.19 -3.48 -10.73
CA MET A 77 -14.01 -2.07 -10.37
C MET A 77 -12.70 -1.79 -9.63
N PHE A 78 -12.13 -2.79 -8.97
CA PHE A 78 -10.83 -2.69 -8.29
C PHE A 78 -9.68 -2.84 -9.29
N VAL A 79 -9.53 -1.81 -10.13
CA VAL A 79 -8.58 -1.76 -11.25
C VAL A 79 -7.12 -1.67 -10.81
N HIS A 80 -6.85 -1.48 -9.52
CA HIS A 80 -5.49 -1.53 -9.00
C HIS A 80 -4.90 -2.93 -9.28
N ASP A 81 -5.53 -3.98 -8.79
CA ASP A 81 -4.87 -5.28 -8.65
C ASP A 81 -4.35 -5.98 -9.92
N PRO A 82 -4.98 -5.87 -11.11
CA PRO A 82 -4.57 -6.69 -12.25
C PRO A 82 -3.23 -6.29 -12.91
N ALA A 83 -2.67 -5.12 -12.61
CA ALA A 83 -1.44 -4.64 -13.26
C ALA A 83 -0.64 -3.68 -12.37
N ILE A 84 0.63 -3.47 -12.69
CA ILE A 84 1.46 -2.37 -12.18
C ILE A 84 2.07 -1.60 -13.35
N VAL A 85 2.01 -0.26 -13.31
CA VAL A 85 2.53 0.60 -14.39
C VAL A 85 3.92 1.11 -14.01
N THR A 86 4.88 0.90 -14.91
CA THR A 86 6.27 1.33 -14.78
C THR A 86 6.64 2.29 -15.89
N ASP A 87 7.84 2.83 -15.78
CA ASP A 87 8.49 3.63 -16.81
C ASP A 87 8.64 2.92 -18.16
N ARG A 88 8.66 1.58 -18.17
CA ARG A 88 8.86 0.78 -19.39
C ARG A 88 7.57 0.13 -19.88
N GLY A 89 6.43 0.48 -19.29
CA GLY A 89 5.14 -0.12 -19.58
C GLY A 89 4.55 -0.82 -18.37
N ALA A 90 3.43 -1.50 -18.58
CA ALA A 90 2.74 -2.24 -17.55
C ALA A 90 3.20 -3.69 -17.47
N VAL A 91 3.31 -4.20 -16.24
CA VAL A 91 3.36 -5.63 -15.97
C VAL A 91 1.95 -6.09 -15.66
N ILE A 92 1.42 -7.00 -16.47
CA ILE A 92 0.14 -7.66 -16.22
C ILE A 92 0.37 -8.78 -15.21
N LEU A 93 -0.34 -8.70 -14.08
CA LEU A 93 -0.20 -9.63 -12.97
C LEU A 93 -1.08 -10.85 -13.18
N ARG A 94 -1.32 -11.64 -12.13
CA ARG A 94 -2.21 -12.81 -12.18
C ARG A 94 -2.94 -12.95 -10.86
N MET A 95 -4.26 -12.84 -10.91
CA MET A 95 -5.10 -12.72 -9.73
C MET A 95 -5.01 -13.97 -8.84
N GLY A 96 -4.76 -13.72 -7.55
CA GLY A 96 -4.74 -14.75 -6.51
C GLY A 96 -6.14 -15.24 -6.18
N LYS A 97 -7.12 -14.32 -6.10
CA LYS A 97 -8.53 -14.68 -5.97
C LYS A 97 -9.04 -15.28 -7.28
N LYS A 98 -9.32 -16.59 -7.28
CA LYS A 98 -9.77 -17.34 -8.48
C LYS A 98 -10.97 -16.70 -9.20
N LEU A 99 -11.89 -16.07 -8.46
CA LEU A 99 -13.07 -15.39 -9.05
C LEU A 99 -12.71 -14.20 -9.94
N ARG A 100 -11.53 -13.59 -9.72
CA ARG A 100 -11.02 -12.43 -10.45
C ARG A 100 -10.13 -12.79 -11.63
N ARG A 101 -9.77 -14.07 -11.80
CA ARG A 101 -9.01 -14.53 -12.97
C ARG A 101 -9.78 -14.25 -14.25
N GLY A 102 -9.10 -13.70 -15.25
CA GLY A 102 -9.66 -13.16 -16.49
C GLY A 102 -9.72 -11.62 -16.52
N GLU A 103 -9.67 -10.94 -15.36
CA GLU A 103 -9.57 -9.48 -15.31
C GLU A 103 -8.27 -8.96 -15.94
N GLU A 104 -7.22 -9.76 -15.96
CA GLU A 104 -5.88 -9.40 -16.44
C GLU A 104 -5.86 -9.15 -17.95
N ALA A 105 -6.57 -9.98 -18.73
CA ALA A 105 -6.67 -9.79 -20.19
C ALA A 105 -7.47 -8.53 -20.54
N SER A 106 -8.51 -8.24 -19.75
CA SER A 106 -9.29 -7.00 -19.87
C SER A 106 -8.43 -5.77 -19.56
N MET A 107 -7.67 -5.82 -18.46
CA MET A 107 -6.74 -4.76 -18.07
C MET A 107 -5.69 -4.50 -19.15
N ALA A 108 -5.11 -5.55 -19.75
CA ALA A 108 -4.13 -5.42 -20.82
C ALA A 108 -4.68 -4.60 -22.01
N ARG A 109 -5.88 -4.94 -22.49
CA ARG A 109 -6.53 -4.21 -23.60
C ARG A 109 -6.88 -2.77 -23.22
N ALA A 110 -7.28 -2.52 -21.98
CA ALA A 110 -7.55 -1.18 -21.49
C ALA A 110 -6.27 -0.32 -21.48
N LEU A 111 -5.15 -0.87 -21.03
CA LEU A 111 -3.84 -0.19 -20.99
C LEU A 111 -3.26 0.05 -22.38
N GLU A 112 -3.40 -0.91 -23.30
CA GLU A 112 -2.97 -0.76 -24.70
C GLU A 112 -3.71 0.41 -25.39
N ARG A 113 -5.01 0.59 -25.15
CA ARG A 113 -5.76 1.75 -25.66
C ARG A 113 -5.34 3.09 -25.06
N LEU A 114 -4.72 3.06 -23.88
CA LEU A 114 -4.08 4.23 -23.29
C LEU A 114 -2.63 4.41 -23.77
N HIS A 115 -2.19 3.61 -24.75
CA HIS A 115 -0.83 3.58 -25.28
C HIS A 115 0.22 3.25 -24.21
N VAL A 116 -0.16 2.48 -23.18
CA VAL A 116 0.77 1.91 -22.21
C VAL A 116 1.20 0.53 -22.73
N PRO A 117 2.48 0.34 -23.10
CA PRO A 117 2.94 -0.94 -23.60
C PRO A 117 2.92 -2.00 -22.50
N ILE A 118 2.66 -3.26 -22.86
CA ILE A 118 2.78 -4.38 -21.92
C ILE A 118 4.22 -4.89 -21.94
N SER A 119 4.96 -4.65 -20.86
CA SER A 119 6.38 -5.02 -20.76
C SER A 119 6.58 -6.45 -20.27
N ALA A 120 5.66 -6.98 -19.46
CA ALA A 120 5.66 -8.36 -18.99
C ALA A 120 4.25 -8.84 -18.62
N THR A 121 4.11 -10.16 -18.53
CA THR A 121 2.88 -10.82 -18.06
C THR A 121 3.25 -12.02 -17.22
N LEU A 122 2.67 -12.13 -16.03
CA LEU A 122 2.87 -13.28 -15.14
C LEU A 122 2.20 -14.54 -15.72
N ARG A 123 2.85 -15.69 -15.55
CA ARG A 123 2.43 -16.97 -16.16
C ARG A 123 2.51 -18.15 -15.20
N GLY A 124 1.85 -19.25 -15.58
CA GLY A 124 1.89 -20.51 -14.83
C GLY A 124 1.21 -20.39 -13.47
N GLU A 125 1.88 -20.88 -12.43
CA GLU A 125 1.37 -20.87 -11.05
C GLU A 125 1.58 -19.54 -10.31
N ALA A 126 2.20 -18.55 -10.94
CA ALA A 126 2.35 -17.22 -10.36
C ALA A 126 0.99 -16.62 -9.95
N THR A 127 0.92 -16.04 -8.76
CA THR A 127 -0.14 -15.11 -8.40
C THR A 127 0.49 -13.86 -7.80
N ALA A 128 0.00 -12.70 -8.22
CA ALA A 128 0.34 -11.40 -7.66
C ALA A 128 -0.83 -10.45 -7.87
N GLU A 129 -1.10 -9.61 -6.88
CA GLU A 129 -2.13 -8.57 -6.95
C GLU A 129 -1.48 -7.22 -6.63
N GLY A 130 -1.88 -6.18 -7.35
CA GLY A 130 -1.32 -4.83 -7.22
C GLY A 130 -1.38 -4.27 -5.80
N GLY A 131 -2.37 -4.64 -4.98
CA GLY A 131 -2.42 -4.24 -3.57
C GLY A 131 -1.23 -4.73 -2.72
N ASP A 132 -0.46 -5.71 -3.20
CA ASP A 132 0.78 -6.15 -2.57
C ASP A 132 2.02 -5.41 -3.10
N LEU A 133 1.89 -4.53 -4.09
CA LEU A 133 3.01 -3.87 -4.77
C LEU A 133 3.06 -2.39 -4.40
N LEU A 134 3.95 -2.06 -3.46
CA LEU A 134 4.10 -0.72 -2.89
C LEU A 134 5.44 -0.12 -3.35
N TRP A 135 5.40 0.95 -4.15
CA TRP A 135 6.62 1.69 -4.51
C TRP A 135 7.17 2.40 -3.28
N VAL A 136 8.34 1.99 -2.79
CA VAL A 136 9.01 2.69 -1.68
C VAL A 136 9.61 4.00 -2.19
N ASN A 137 10.19 3.94 -3.38
CA ASN A 137 10.65 5.08 -4.15
C ASN A 137 10.69 4.67 -5.63
N HIS A 138 11.36 5.47 -6.47
CA HIS A 138 11.42 5.20 -7.90
C HIS A 138 12.12 3.87 -8.25
N ASP A 139 13.14 3.48 -7.50
CA ASP A 139 14.01 2.36 -7.84
C ASP A 139 13.84 1.15 -6.91
N GLU A 140 12.93 1.23 -5.93
CA GLU A 140 12.63 0.16 -4.97
C GLU A 140 11.12 -0.13 -4.89
N LEU A 141 10.76 -1.40 -5.07
CA LEU A 141 9.39 -1.90 -4.92
C LEU A 141 9.31 -2.90 -3.76
N ALA A 142 8.50 -2.58 -2.75
CA ALA A 142 8.12 -3.55 -1.74
C ALA A 142 7.00 -4.47 -2.28
N VAL A 143 7.15 -5.79 -2.06
CA VAL A 143 6.22 -6.80 -2.55
C VAL A 143 5.74 -7.68 -1.41
N GLY A 144 4.48 -7.52 -1.04
CA GLY A 144 3.78 -8.39 -0.10
C GLY A 144 3.80 -9.84 -0.56
N ARG A 145 4.15 -10.75 0.34
CA ARG A 145 4.06 -12.21 0.15
C ARG A 145 3.01 -12.74 1.11
N GLY A 146 1.92 -13.25 0.56
CA GLY A 146 0.77 -13.73 1.30
C GLY A 146 -0.10 -14.67 0.46
N PHE A 147 -1.41 -14.65 0.70
CA PHE A 147 -2.36 -15.52 -0.02
C PHE A 147 -2.72 -15.01 -1.41
N ARG A 148 -2.52 -13.71 -1.69
CA ARG A 148 -2.79 -13.08 -2.99
C ARG A 148 -1.55 -13.09 -3.89
N THR A 149 -0.40 -12.73 -3.32
CA THR A 149 0.90 -12.82 -3.99
C THR A 149 1.74 -13.99 -3.46
N ASN A 150 1.95 -15.00 -4.29
CA ASN A 150 2.69 -16.22 -3.92
C ASN A 150 4.20 -16.12 -4.26
N ALA A 151 4.96 -17.14 -3.88
CA ALA A 151 6.42 -17.15 -4.08
C ALA A 151 6.82 -17.08 -5.57
N GLU A 152 6.07 -17.73 -6.46
CA GLU A 152 6.34 -17.70 -7.90
C GLU A 152 5.96 -16.34 -8.52
N GLY A 153 4.88 -15.71 -8.05
CA GLY A 153 4.51 -14.35 -8.40
C GLY A 153 5.59 -13.34 -7.98
N LEU A 154 6.05 -13.40 -6.73
CA LEU A 154 7.17 -12.60 -6.26
C LEU A 154 8.43 -12.79 -7.11
N ARG A 155 8.75 -14.04 -7.49
CA ARG A 155 9.90 -14.34 -8.36
C ARG A 155 9.77 -13.68 -9.74
N GLN A 156 8.60 -13.79 -10.38
CA GLN A 156 8.37 -13.19 -11.70
C GLN A 156 8.29 -11.66 -11.64
N VAL A 157 7.66 -11.07 -10.60
CA VAL A 157 7.67 -9.62 -10.37
C VAL A 157 9.10 -9.12 -10.21
N ARG A 158 9.91 -9.77 -9.35
CA ARG A 158 11.33 -9.43 -9.20
C ARG A 158 12.09 -9.49 -10.51
N GLN A 159 11.85 -10.51 -11.34
CA GLN A 159 12.47 -10.62 -12.66
C GLN A 159 12.07 -9.44 -13.58
N ALA A 160 10.79 -9.06 -13.59
CA ALA A 160 10.30 -7.95 -14.41
C ALA A 160 10.86 -6.59 -13.92
N MET A 161 10.94 -6.38 -12.61
CA MET A 161 11.48 -5.15 -12.01
C MET A 161 12.99 -5.01 -12.23
N ARG A 162 13.76 -6.09 -12.05
CA ARG A 162 15.22 -6.08 -12.32
C ARG A 162 15.57 -5.72 -13.76
N ALA A 163 14.73 -6.13 -14.72
CA ALA A 163 14.92 -5.79 -16.13
C ALA A 163 14.84 -4.28 -16.42
N ILE A 164 14.33 -3.49 -15.47
CA ILE A 164 14.21 -2.03 -15.56
C ILE A 164 15.01 -1.29 -14.48
N GLY A 165 15.90 -2.00 -13.76
CA GLY A 165 16.75 -1.42 -12.71
C GLY A 165 16.07 -1.20 -11.36
N VAL A 166 14.90 -1.80 -11.12
CA VAL A 166 14.17 -1.71 -9.86
C VAL A 166 14.52 -2.90 -8.96
N GLU A 167 14.90 -2.63 -7.73
CA GLU A 167 15.08 -3.64 -6.68
C GLU A 167 13.75 -3.99 -5.99
N VAL A 168 13.66 -5.23 -5.50
CA VAL A 168 12.45 -5.76 -4.88
C VAL A 168 12.69 -6.22 -3.45
N GLU A 169 12.04 -5.54 -2.50
CA GLU A 169 12.00 -5.87 -1.07
C GLU A 169 10.81 -6.78 -0.76
N PRO A 170 11.00 -8.06 -0.40
CA PRO A 170 9.89 -8.95 -0.10
C PRO A 170 9.36 -8.74 1.33
N VAL A 171 8.07 -8.43 1.47
CA VAL A 171 7.43 -8.22 2.77
C VAL A 171 6.54 -9.42 3.13
N SER A 172 6.86 -10.14 4.19
CA SER A 172 6.04 -11.29 4.62
C SER A 172 4.79 -10.83 5.35
N LEU A 173 3.61 -11.10 4.80
CA LEU A 173 2.34 -10.69 5.40
C LEU A 173 1.90 -11.65 6.51
N PRO A 174 1.23 -11.15 7.56
CA PRO A 174 0.74 -12.00 8.65
C PRO A 174 -0.41 -12.89 8.18
N TYR A 175 -0.67 -13.96 8.95
CA TYR A 175 -1.80 -14.86 8.67
C TYR A 175 -3.17 -14.16 8.81
N PHE A 176 -3.31 -13.24 9.77
CA PHE A 176 -4.55 -12.55 10.14
C PHE A 176 -5.76 -13.50 10.23
N GLN A 177 -6.78 -13.35 9.37
CA GLN A 177 -7.98 -14.18 9.32
C GLN A 177 -7.88 -15.36 8.32
N GLY A 178 -6.69 -15.58 7.75
CA GLY A 178 -6.38 -16.72 6.89
C GLY A 178 -6.66 -16.51 5.39
N PRO A 179 -6.62 -17.59 4.57
CA PRO A 179 -6.57 -17.50 3.10
C PRO A 179 -7.78 -16.87 2.42
N LYS A 180 -8.91 -16.75 3.12
CA LYS A 180 -10.14 -16.17 2.60
C LYS A 180 -10.20 -14.65 2.77
N ALA A 181 -9.41 -14.09 3.67
CA ALA A 181 -9.38 -12.65 3.92
C ALA A 181 -8.83 -11.87 2.71
N CYS A 182 -9.32 -10.65 2.53
CA CYS A 182 -8.74 -9.69 1.61
C CYS A 182 -7.67 -8.84 2.29
N LEU A 183 -6.53 -9.48 2.60
CA LEU A 183 -5.38 -8.79 3.16
C LEU A 183 -4.26 -8.69 2.12
N HIS A 184 -3.92 -7.45 1.77
CA HIS A 184 -2.74 -7.10 0.99
C HIS A 184 -1.77 -6.28 1.83
N LEU A 185 -0.55 -6.07 1.35
CA LEU A 185 0.40 -5.13 1.98
C LEU A 185 -0.23 -3.75 2.18
N MET A 186 -0.92 -3.24 1.15
CA MET A 186 -1.56 -1.93 1.20
C MET A 186 -2.85 -1.88 2.02
N SER A 187 -3.31 -3.01 2.56
CA SER A 187 -4.31 -3.01 3.64
C SER A 187 -3.71 -2.55 4.97
N LEU A 188 -2.39 -2.54 5.09
CA LEU A 188 -1.66 -2.23 6.32
C LEU A 188 -0.88 -0.93 6.23
N VAL A 189 -0.56 -0.44 5.03
CA VAL A 189 0.25 0.76 4.82
C VAL A 189 -0.14 1.51 3.55
N SER A 190 -0.12 2.85 3.62
CA SER A 190 -0.05 3.72 2.44
C SER A 190 1.04 4.77 2.64
N LEU A 191 1.92 4.95 1.65
CA LEU A 191 2.92 6.02 1.67
C LEU A 191 2.29 7.31 1.10
N LEU A 192 2.46 8.41 1.82
CA LEU A 192 1.82 9.70 1.55
C LEU A 192 2.80 10.79 1.13
N ASP A 193 4.09 10.58 1.39
CA ASP A 193 5.22 11.40 0.97
C ASP A 193 6.48 10.53 0.95
N ASP A 194 7.64 11.10 0.62
CA ASP A 194 8.94 10.41 0.67
C ASP A 194 9.39 10.05 2.10
N ASP A 195 8.73 10.63 3.12
CA ASP A 195 9.06 10.50 4.54
C ASP A 195 7.84 10.23 5.43
N LEU A 196 6.66 9.93 4.86
CA LEU A 196 5.42 9.75 5.63
C LEU A 196 4.62 8.54 5.18
N ALA A 197 4.24 7.70 6.14
CA ALA A 197 3.37 6.56 5.94
C ALA A 197 2.20 6.56 6.94
N VAL A 198 1.02 6.16 6.49
CA VAL A 198 -0.06 5.71 7.40
C VAL A 198 0.03 4.21 7.53
N VAL A 199 0.05 3.69 8.75
CA VAL A 199 0.30 2.27 9.05
C VAL A 199 -0.69 1.72 10.06
N TYR A 200 -1.05 0.44 9.95
CA TYR A 200 -1.74 -0.29 11.00
C TYR A 200 -0.76 -1.18 11.79
N PRO A 201 -0.29 -0.76 12.98
CA PRO A 201 0.88 -1.40 13.62
C PRO A 201 0.64 -2.85 14.02
N ARG A 202 -0.57 -3.22 14.45
CA ARG A 202 -0.87 -4.55 15.02
C ARG A 202 -0.59 -5.71 14.06
N LEU A 203 -0.67 -5.46 12.76
CA LEU A 203 -0.42 -6.45 11.71
C LEU A 203 0.81 -6.12 10.86
N PHE A 204 1.49 -5.01 11.14
CA PHE A 204 2.61 -4.58 10.31
C PHE A 204 3.88 -5.42 10.60
N PRO A 205 4.52 -6.01 9.59
CA PRO A 205 5.72 -6.83 9.80
C PRO A 205 6.88 -5.99 10.34
N VAL A 206 7.44 -6.39 11.49
CA VAL A 206 8.56 -5.69 12.14
C VAL A 206 9.75 -5.43 11.19
N PRO A 207 10.23 -6.42 10.38
CA PRO A 207 11.34 -6.13 9.47
C PRO A 207 11.04 -5.03 8.44
N PHE A 208 9.77 -4.86 8.07
CA PHE A 208 9.37 -3.81 7.13
C PHE A 208 9.13 -2.46 7.83
N TRP A 209 8.74 -2.47 9.11
CA TRP A 209 8.79 -1.28 9.96
C TRP A 209 10.22 -0.73 10.02
N ASP A 210 11.18 -1.56 10.44
CA ASP A 210 12.59 -1.17 10.56
C ASP A 210 13.14 -0.68 9.21
N TYR A 211 12.78 -1.35 8.11
CA TYR A 211 13.19 -0.97 6.75
C TYR A 211 12.74 0.45 6.35
N LEU A 212 11.54 0.86 6.75
CA LEU A 212 11.01 2.20 6.50
C LEU A 212 11.57 3.22 7.50
N GLU A 213 11.73 2.86 8.77
CA GLU A 213 12.33 3.72 9.79
C GLU A 213 13.80 4.06 9.46
N ASP A 214 14.59 3.09 8.98
CA ASP A 214 15.96 3.28 8.49
C ASP A 214 16.04 4.27 7.30
N ARG A 215 14.90 4.50 6.62
CA ARG A 215 14.74 5.47 5.53
C ARG A 215 14.08 6.78 5.99
N ALA A 216 13.98 6.99 7.30
CA ALA A 216 13.42 8.18 7.93
C ALA A 216 11.92 8.42 7.64
N PHE A 217 11.15 7.35 7.43
CA PHE A 217 9.69 7.46 7.42
C PHE A 217 9.14 7.74 8.82
N GLU A 218 8.27 8.74 8.92
CA GLU A 218 7.36 8.94 10.03
C GLU A 218 6.08 8.13 9.84
N PHE A 219 5.49 7.70 10.96
CA PHE A 219 4.31 6.85 10.96
C PHE A 219 3.10 7.55 11.59
N VAL A 220 2.03 7.67 10.81
CA VAL A 220 0.68 7.93 11.32
C VAL A 220 0.02 6.60 11.59
N GLU A 221 -0.05 6.23 12.87
CA GLU A 221 -0.63 4.96 13.27
C GLU A 221 -2.17 4.99 13.22
N VAL A 222 -2.75 3.95 12.64
CA VAL A 222 -4.20 3.70 12.61
C VAL A 222 -4.62 2.99 13.90
N PRO A 223 -5.64 3.49 14.64
CA PRO A 223 -6.14 2.82 15.82
C PRO A 223 -6.97 1.58 15.47
N ASP A 224 -7.09 0.63 16.40
CA ASP A 224 -7.84 -0.62 16.18
C ASP A 224 -9.30 -0.37 15.77
N GLU A 225 -9.95 0.64 16.35
CA GLU A 225 -11.34 1.00 16.05
C GLU A 225 -11.57 1.51 14.60
N GLU A 226 -10.52 1.89 13.88
CA GLU A 226 -10.62 2.40 12.50
C GLU A 226 -10.02 1.45 11.45
N PHE A 227 -9.48 0.30 11.87
CA PHE A 227 -8.91 -0.68 10.94
C PHE A 227 -9.97 -1.29 10.02
N GLU A 228 -11.09 -1.77 10.59
CA GLU A 228 -12.19 -2.40 9.85
C GLU A 228 -12.95 -1.40 8.96
N THR A 229 -12.82 -0.10 9.23
CA THR A 229 -13.33 1.00 8.38
C THR A 229 -12.31 1.46 7.33
N MET A 230 -11.26 0.67 7.11
CA MET A 230 -10.22 0.84 6.10
C MET A 230 -9.42 2.15 6.21
N ALA A 231 -9.19 2.65 7.42
CA ALA A 231 -8.32 3.81 7.63
C ALA A 231 -6.91 3.72 6.99
N PRO A 232 -6.24 2.55 6.88
CA PRO A 232 -4.94 2.49 6.22
C PRO A 232 -5.00 2.67 4.70
N ASN A 233 -6.18 2.53 4.07
CA ASN A 233 -6.35 2.65 2.63
C ASN A 233 -6.51 4.12 2.23
N VAL A 234 -5.37 4.78 2.01
CA VAL A 234 -5.30 6.21 1.71
C VAL A 234 -4.61 6.40 0.37
N LEU A 235 -5.29 7.07 -0.56
CA LEU A 235 -4.74 7.37 -1.88
C LEU A 235 -4.02 8.72 -1.84
N ALA A 236 -2.70 8.72 -1.95
CA ALA A 236 -1.95 9.95 -2.19
C ALA A 236 -2.12 10.40 -3.66
N VAL A 237 -2.64 11.61 -3.84
CA VAL A 237 -2.75 12.27 -5.15
C VAL A 237 -1.55 13.19 -5.43
N ALA A 238 -0.88 13.65 -4.38
CA ALA A 238 0.41 14.33 -4.39
C ALA A 238 1.05 14.17 -3.00
N PRO A 239 2.32 14.57 -2.80
CA PRO A 239 2.96 14.57 -1.48
C PRO A 239 2.09 15.30 -0.46
N ARG A 240 1.71 14.59 0.62
CA ARG A 240 0.84 15.08 1.70
C ARG A 240 -0.52 15.62 1.22
N ASP A 241 -1.03 15.17 0.09
CA ASP A 241 -2.40 15.44 -0.37
C ASP A 241 -3.06 14.12 -0.74
N CYS A 242 -4.12 13.78 0.00
CA CYS A 242 -4.65 12.43 -0.04
C CYS A 242 -6.18 12.37 0.06
N ILE A 243 -6.70 11.25 -0.40
CA ILE A 243 -8.11 10.89 -0.36
C ILE A 243 -8.26 9.62 0.47
N MET A 244 -9.14 9.65 1.47
CA MET A 244 -9.47 8.49 2.31
C MET A 244 -10.99 8.30 2.46
N LEU A 245 -11.40 7.19 3.05
CA LEU A 245 -12.82 6.93 3.31
C LEU A 245 -13.35 7.79 4.48
N GLU A 246 -14.57 8.31 4.34
CA GLU A 246 -15.33 8.88 5.47
C GLU A 246 -15.47 7.87 6.63
N GLY A 247 -15.59 8.36 7.87
CA GLY A 247 -15.80 7.51 9.04
C GLY A 247 -14.55 7.15 9.84
N ASN A 248 -13.40 7.74 9.50
CA ASN A 248 -12.11 7.53 10.18
C ASN A 248 -11.57 8.84 10.81
N PRO A 249 -12.28 9.45 11.79
CA PRO A 249 -11.93 10.77 12.32
C PRO A 249 -10.58 10.86 13.05
N ILE A 250 -10.13 9.79 13.72
CA ILE A 250 -8.87 9.78 14.46
C ILE A 250 -7.70 9.77 13.47
N THR A 251 -7.72 8.87 12.50
CA THR A 251 -6.69 8.78 11.46
C THR A 251 -6.66 10.06 10.61
N LYS A 252 -7.83 10.58 10.20
CA LYS A 252 -7.92 11.85 9.48
C LYS A 252 -7.25 12.99 10.25
N ARG A 253 -7.56 13.14 11.54
CA ARG A 253 -6.97 14.18 12.38
C ARG A 253 -5.46 14.03 12.50
N ARG A 254 -4.95 12.80 12.73
CA ARG A 254 -3.51 12.52 12.82
C ARG A 254 -2.78 12.83 11.50
N LEU A 255 -3.42 12.55 10.36
CA LEU A 255 -2.90 12.92 9.04
C LEU A 255 -2.83 14.45 8.86
N GLU A 256 -3.87 15.17 9.25
CA GLU A 256 -3.91 16.64 9.21
C GLU A 256 -2.85 17.27 10.14
N GLU A 257 -2.65 16.70 11.34
CA GLU A 257 -1.58 17.07 12.28
C GLU A 257 -0.19 16.80 11.70
N ALA A 258 -0.04 15.73 10.91
CA ALA A 258 1.17 15.43 10.11
C ALA A 258 1.27 16.27 8.81
N GLY A 259 0.49 17.34 8.67
CA GLY A 259 0.59 18.28 7.55
C GLY A 259 -0.04 17.80 6.25
N CYS A 260 -0.85 16.73 6.27
CA CYS A 260 -1.59 16.29 5.09
C CYS A 260 -2.84 17.13 4.84
N ARG A 261 -3.09 17.47 3.56
CA ARG A 261 -4.42 17.84 3.09
C ARG A 261 -5.24 16.57 2.86
N VAL A 262 -6.23 16.34 3.71
CA VAL A 262 -7.07 15.13 3.65
C VAL A 262 -8.46 15.46 3.12
N ARG A 263 -8.85 14.80 2.02
CA ARG A 263 -10.22 14.81 1.50
C ARG A 263 -10.85 13.44 1.70
N THR A 264 -12.17 13.41 1.86
CA THR A 264 -12.89 12.17 2.13
C THR A 264 -14.01 11.94 1.12
N TYR A 265 -14.25 10.68 0.80
CA TYR A 265 -15.42 10.25 0.04
C TYR A 265 -16.23 9.22 0.83
N ARG A 266 -17.52 9.17 0.55
CA ARG A 266 -18.41 8.12 1.05
C ARG A 266 -18.21 6.85 0.23
N GLY A 267 -18.04 5.71 0.89
CA GLY A 267 -17.90 4.41 0.23
C GLY A 267 -18.58 3.29 1.01
N ASN A 268 -19.81 3.50 1.44
CA ASN A 268 -20.56 2.48 2.20
C ASN A 268 -20.93 1.28 1.33
N GLU A 269 -21.16 1.51 0.04
CA GLU A 269 -21.50 0.48 -0.94
C GLU A 269 -20.27 -0.03 -1.69
N ILE A 270 -19.44 0.88 -2.22
CA ILE A 270 -18.27 0.49 -3.04
C ILE A 270 -17.07 0.00 -2.23
N SER A 271 -16.93 0.46 -0.98
CA SER A 271 -15.77 0.16 -0.16
C SER A 271 -16.12 -0.78 1.00
N LEU A 272 -16.93 -0.33 1.97
CA LEU A 272 -17.17 -1.09 3.21
C LEU A 272 -17.81 -2.46 2.96
N LYS A 273 -18.65 -2.59 1.93
CA LYS A 273 -19.25 -3.90 1.59
C LYS A 273 -18.31 -4.83 0.84
N ALA A 274 -17.34 -4.29 0.10
CA ALA A 274 -16.54 -5.04 -0.86
C ALA A 274 -15.03 -5.09 -0.54
N GLU A 275 -14.63 -4.51 0.61
CA GLU A 275 -13.27 -4.54 1.15
C GLU A 275 -12.21 -3.91 0.22
N GLY A 276 -12.46 -2.68 -0.27
CA GLY A 276 -11.47 -1.93 -1.05
C GLY A 276 -11.69 -0.41 -1.02
N GLY A 277 -10.65 0.37 -0.71
CA GLY A 277 -10.72 1.83 -0.64
C GLY A 277 -10.31 2.57 -1.93
N ALA A 278 -10.02 3.86 -1.82
CA ALA A 278 -9.68 4.73 -2.94
C ALA A 278 -8.50 4.20 -3.77
N THR A 279 -7.50 3.61 -3.11
CA THR A 279 -6.33 3.07 -3.79
C THR A 279 -6.69 1.83 -4.60
N CYS A 280 -7.57 0.96 -4.10
CA CYS A 280 -8.01 -0.25 -4.81
C CYS A 280 -8.86 0.09 -6.04
N LEU A 281 -9.66 1.16 -5.95
CA LEU A 281 -10.55 1.65 -7.01
C LEU A 281 -9.81 2.39 -8.15
N THR A 282 -8.51 2.62 -7.99
CA THR A 282 -7.70 3.42 -8.92
C THR A 282 -6.44 2.67 -9.36
N ARG A 283 -6.05 2.88 -10.61
CA ARG A 283 -4.73 2.47 -11.12
C ARG A 283 -4.01 3.67 -11.68
N PRO A 284 -3.04 4.24 -10.93
CA PRO A 284 -2.16 5.28 -11.45
C PRO A 284 -1.52 4.86 -12.78
N ILE A 285 -1.72 5.68 -13.82
CA ILE A 285 -1.11 5.50 -15.13
C ILE A 285 0.14 6.35 -15.24
N HIS A 286 0.07 7.58 -14.75
CA HIS A 286 1.17 8.52 -14.78
C HIS A 286 1.24 9.35 -13.49
N ARG A 287 2.38 9.31 -12.82
CA ARG A 287 2.78 10.27 -11.79
C ARG A 287 3.97 11.06 -12.31
N SER A 288 3.95 12.38 -12.17
CA SER A 288 5.10 13.22 -12.52
C SER A 288 6.01 13.34 -11.30
N ARG A 289 7.29 13.02 -11.43
CA ARG A 289 8.27 13.20 -10.35
C ARG A 289 8.19 14.61 -9.77
N SER A 290 8.12 14.72 -8.45
CA SER A 290 8.31 16.00 -7.79
C SER A 290 9.74 16.49 -8.02
N SER A 291 9.93 17.78 -8.30
CA SER A 291 11.26 18.37 -8.54
C SER A 291 12.11 18.52 -7.26
N HIS A 292 11.71 17.92 -6.13
CA HIS A 292 12.36 18.12 -4.83
C HIS A 292 13.55 17.19 -4.58
N ALA A 293 13.77 16.16 -5.41
CA ALA A 293 14.95 15.29 -5.34
C ALA A 293 16.10 15.83 -6.21
N GLY A 294 16.88 16.80 -5.72
CA GLY A 294 17.96 17.38 -6.52
C GLY A 294 19.04 18.25 -5.85
N ALA A 295 19.02 18.45 -4.52
CA ALA A 295 20.03 19.28 -3.83
C ALA A 295 20.97 18.48 -2.89
N GLY A 296 21.03 17.15 -3.02
CA GLY A 296 21.90 16.28 -2.20
C GLY A 296 23.14 15.72 -2.91
N GLY A 297 23.28 15.96 -4.22
CA GLY A 297 24.44 15.50 -4.99
C GLY A 297 25.62 16.46 -4.89
N SER A 298 26.28 16.50 -3.74
CA SER A 298 27.56 17.23 -3.59
C SER A 298 28.58 16.66 -4.58
N ALA A 299 28.88 17.45 -5.59
CA ALA A 299 30.15 17.38 -6.31
C ALA A 299 31.30 17.28 -5.29
N ARG A 300 32.17 16.29 -5.45
CA ARG A 300 33.54 16.35 -4.95
C ARG A 300 34.46 16.06 -6.12
N GLY A 301 34.83 17.15 -6.80
CA GLY A 301 36.06 17.20 -7.55
C GLY A 301 37.26 17.33 -6.61
N GLY A 302 38.44 17.04 -7.17
CA GLY A 302 39.71 17.59 -6.71
C GLY A 302 40.32 16.89 -5.51
N GLY A 303 41.12 15.86 -5.77
CA GLY A 303 42.16 15.45 -4.84
C GLY A 303 43.15 16.59 -4.66
N LEU A 304 43.29 17.04 -3.41
CA LEU A 304 44.54 17.61 -2.91
C LEU A 304 44.89 16.90 -1.61
N GLU A 305 46.06 16.27 -1.61
CA GLU A 305 46.72 15.69 -0.46
C GLU A 305 47.06 16.78 0.56
N ALA A 306 46.76 16.51 1.83
CA ALA A 306 47.47 17.11 2.95
C ALA A 306 47.59 16.06 4.07
N LYS A 307 48.81 15.56 4.25
CA LYS A 307 49.21 14.74 5.40
C LYS A 307 49.29 15.63 6.63
N THR A 308 48.72 15.18 7.75
CA THR A 308 49.26 15.48 9.09
C THR A 308 49.17 14.25 10.00
N LYS A 309 50.14 14.22 10.91
CA LYS A 309 50.47 13.15 11.85
C LYS A 309 49.51 13.12 13.06
N ASP A 310 49.46 11.96 13.68
CA ASP A 310 48.96 11.66 15.04
C ASP A 310 47.45 11.33 15.22
N GLY A 311 47.19 10.03 15.29
CA GLY A 311 46.67 9.36 16.51
C GLY A 311 45.31 9.78 17.10
N HIS A 312 44.30 8.94 16.86
CA HIS A 312 43.05 8.74 17.64
C HIS A 312 41.96 9.84 17.59
N ARG A 313 40.80 9.48 17.03
CA ARG A 313 39.50 10.16 17.25
C ARG A 313 38.60 9.31 18.17
N LEU A 314 38.15 9.91 19.26
CA LEU A 314 37.00 9.46 20.05
C LEU A 314 35.70 9.91 19.37
N PRO A 315 34.62 9.12 19.37
CA PRO A 315 33.31 9.57 18.90
C PRO A 315 32.54 10.39 19.96
N THR A 316 31.87 11.43 19.49
CA THR A 316 31.04 12.38 20.25
C THR A 316 29.74 11.73 20.73
N ARG A 317 29.34 12.05 21.97
CA ARG A 317 28.26 11.43 22.75
C ARG A 317 26.83 11.66 22.23
N MET A 318 26.02 10.64 22.53
CA MET A 318 24.56 10.60 22.74
C MET A 318 23.90 11.90 23.22
N ARG A 319 22.70 12.16 22.68
CA ARG A 319 21.56 12.63 23.48
C ARG A 319 20.49 11.53 23.48
N SER A 320 20.37 10.85 24.61
CA SER A 320 19.24 10.01 24.99
C SER A 320 18.62 10.62 26.25
N VAL A 321 17.31 10.84 26.24
CA VAL A 321 16.53 11.22 27.43
C VAL A 321 15.41 10.19 27.59
N LEU A 322 15.69 9.25 28.50
CA LEU A 322 14.82 8.71 29.55
C LEU A 322 13.30 8.75 29.33
N ILE A 323 12.70 7.57 29.12
CA ILE A 323 11.64 7.05 29.98
C ILE A 323 11.97 5.58 30.30
N ARG A 324 12.59 5.37 31.46
CA ARG A 324 12.62 4.09 32.18
C ARG A 324 11.79 4.32 33.44
N ASP A 325 10.68 3.60 33.58
CA ASP A 325 10.24 2.96 34.82
C ASP A 325 8.89 2.27 34.55
N GLY A 326 8.82 0.95 34.75
CA GLY A 326 7.53 0.25 34.67
C GLY A 326 7.54 -1.22 34.28
N TRP A 327 8.68 -1.94 34.28
CA TRP A 327 8.70 -3.40 34.09
C TRP A 327 9.61 -4.06 35.13
N ASN A 328 9.10 -4.20 36.35
CA ASN A 328 9.55 -5.21 37.32
C ASN A 328 8.59 -5.24 38.52
N LYS A 329 7.46 -5.95 38.37
CA LYS A 329 6.65 -6.47 39.48
C LYS A 329 5.66 -7.49 38.92
N LEU A 330 6.15 -8.69 38.62
CA LEU A 330 5.33 -9.91 38.48
C LEU A 330 6.27 -11.11 38.40
N GLN A 331 7.02 -11.35 39.47
CA GLN A 331 7.60 -12.64 39.81
C GLN A 331 8.03 -12.58 41.27
N ARG A 332 7.67 -13.61 42.05
CA ARG A 332 7.82 -13.79 43.52
C ARG A 332 6.60 -13.37 44.35
N VAL A 333 5.58 -14.23 44.33
CA VAL A 333 4.96 -14.67 45.60
C VAL A 333 4.85 -16.20 45.52
N HIS A 334 5.19 -16.83 46.65
CA HIS A 334 5.18 -18.25 47.01
C HIS A 334 6.48 -19.04 46.87
N THR A 335 6.85 -19.62 48.03
CA THR A 335 8.08 -20.31 48.46
C THR A 335 9.07 -19.34 49.10
N LEU A 336 9.32 -19.34 50.41
CA LEU A 336 9.47 -20.46 51.37
C LEU A 336 9.03 -20.03 52.78
N ASP A 337 8.48 -20.94 53.58
CA ASP A 337 9.15 -21.28 54.84
C ASP A 337 8.85 -22.72 55.28
N VAL A 338 9.85 -23.33 55.90
CA VAL A 338 9.97 -24.76 56.22
C VAL A 338 9.78 -24.94 57.72
N GLY A 339 8.93 -25.88 58.17
CA GLY A 339 8.83 -26.15 59.61
C GLY A 339 7.82 -27.22 60.02
N ARG A 340 8.32 -28.45 60.15
CA ARG A 340 7.85 -29.61 60.94
C ARG A 340 6.65 -29.42 61.90
N ASP A 341 5.65 -30.29 61.80
CA ASP A 341 5.26 -31.30 62.82
C ASP A 341 4.06 -32.12 62.28
N ALA A 342 4.19 -33.43 62.06
CA ALA A 342 3.87 -34.50 63.01
C ALA A 342 2.36 -34.71 63.30
N SER A 343 1.90 -35.89 62.88
CA SER A 343 0.90 -36.75 63.55
C SER A 343 -0.58 -36.67 63.13
N ARG A 344 -1.04 -37.85 62.68
CA ARG A 344 -2.26 -38.57 63.11
C ARG A 344 -3.62 -38.22 62.50
N ARG A 345 -4.13 -39.28 61.84
CA ARG A 345 -5.52 -39.74 61.63
C ARG A 345 -6.21 -39.32 60.35
#